data_AF-A0A7I8DQG1-F1
#
_entry.id   AF-A0A7I8DQG1-F1
#
_cell.length_a   1.000
_cell.length_b   1.000
_cell.length_c   1.000
_cell.angle_alpha   90.00
_cell.angle_beta   90.00
_cell.angle_gamma   90.00
#
_symmetry.space_group_name_H-M   'P 1'
#
loop_
_entity.id
_entity.type
_entity.pdbx_description
1 polymer ?
#
loop_
_entity_poly.entity_id
_entity_poly.type
_entity_poly.pdbx_seq_one_letter_code
_entity_poly.pdbx_strand_id
1 'polypeptide(L)'
;MTKKDAVQDYLEAVLLQIDSKEERFYSFQHAYGVAQCASLLAVKRGIDSDTAYVCGLLHDIYSFKTGYTPFHAINGAEMIRVAFKNELRDIFTEEEQKLIKSAVFHHSDKEHLHDEYDEVLKDSDLLQHWLSDKEKENCICERLLKVQAELGLPISEIPANKITAEERIAKSIRYNRAQMADIAEELADRKIEGIRTDSDYKKIIRYYPEQTAFDELKNGWCAAFVYHCAILAGLKLPIRQEPLYITRFAGVRAWYEWGEKCGFCFKEENGFKPERGDIVIYDNIIPEENKPPLTPWHDHIGIVLSAEEDSLLVAEGNVDNKNVSGIVKRSKYKNIGCYLRIPEDYRYDGWKYDYKTGELRQSPFSI
;
A
#
# COMPACT_ATOMS: atom_id res chain seq x y z
N MET A 1 -6.95 -24.73 -19.08
CA MET A 1 -7.18 -23.47 -18.36
C MET A 1 -6.40 -22.40 -19.09
N THR A 2 -7.07 -21.37 -19.59
CA THR A 2 -6.42 -20.23 -20.23
C THR A 2 -5.83 -19.28 -19.16
N LYS A 3 -4.97 -18.33 -19.56
CA LYS A 3 -4.47 -17.29 -18.64
C LYS A 3 -5.61 -16.45 -18.05
N LYS A 4 -6.66 -16.20 -18.85
CA LYS A 4 -7.86 -15.48 -18.40
C LYS A 4 -8.61 -16.29 -17.34
N ASP A 5 -8.87 -17.57 -17.60
CA ASP A 5 -9.58 -18.44 -16.66
C ASP A 5 -8.89 -18.46 -15.29
N ALA A 6 -7.55 -18.59 -15.28
CA ALA A 6 -6.77 -18.59 -14.04
C ALA A 6 -6.88 -17.27 -13.25
N VAL A 7 -6.86 -16.13 -13.95
CA VAL A 7 -7.00 -14.80 -13.32
C VAL A 7 -8.44 -14.57 -12.85
N GLN A 8 -9.43 -15.04 -13.59
CA GLN A 8 -10.84 -14.98 -13.16
C GLN A 8 -11.05 -15.80 -11.90
N ASP A 9 -10.59 -17.05 -11.85
CA ASP A 9 -10.68 -17.91 -10.66
C ASP A 9 -10.02 -17.23 -9.44
N TYR A 10 -8.86 -16.60 -9.64
CA TYR A 10 -8.17 -15.85 -8.60
C TYR A 10 -8.96 -14.61 -8.12
N LEU A 11 -9.46 -13.78 -9.04
CA LEU A 11 -10.28 -12.61 -8.73
C LEU A 11 -11.55 -13.02 -7.99
N GLU A 12 -12.26 -14.03 -8.47
CA GLU A 12 -13.51 -14.50 -7.87
C GLU A 12 -13.27 -15.05 -6.48
N ALA A 13 -12.19 -15.80 -6.26
CA ALA A 13 -11.81 -16.26 -4.93
C ALA A 13 -11.57 -15.10 -3.95
N VAL A 14 -11.05 -13.95 -4.43
CA VAL A 14 -10.93 -12.72 -3.63
C VAL A 14 -12.28 -12.07 -3.39
N LEU A 15 -13.06 -11.81 -4.44
CA LEU A 15 -14.34 -11.10 -4.37
C LEU A 15 -15.38 -11.83 -3.52
N LEU A 16 -15.36 -13.16 -3.52
CA LEU A 16 -16.28 -13.97 -2.71
C LEU A 16 -16.05 -13.80 -1.20
N GLN A 17 -14.87 -13.31 -0.77
CA GLN A 17 -14.56 -13.02 0.63
C GLN A 17 -15.08 -11.66 1.11
N ILE A 18 -15.65 -10.83 0.22
CA ILE A 18 -16.25 -9.56 0.62
C ILE A 18 -17.57 -9.85 1.36
N ASP A 19 -17.65 -9.43 2.62
CA ASP A 19 -18.80 -9.69 3.50
C ASP A 19 -20.07 -8.98 3.01
N SER A 20 -19.95 -7.70 2.62
CA SER A 20 -21.08 -6.91 2.13
C SER A 20 -21.54 -7.41 0.75
N LYS A 21 -22.79 -7.83 0.66
CA LYS A 21 -23.37 -8.31 -0.61
C LYS A 21 -23.41 -7.21 -1.68
N GLU A 22 -23.72 -5.98 -1.28
CA GLU A 22 -23.77 -4.82 -2.18
C GLU A 22 -22.37 -4.47 -2.68
N GLU A 23 -21.39 -4.39 -1.78
CA GLU A 23 -19.99 -4.12 -2.14
C GLU A 23 -19.43 -5.22 -3.03
N ARG A 24 -19.69 -6.49 -2.70
CA ARG A 24 -19.29 -7.62 -3.54
C ARG A 24 -19.89 -7.52 -4.94
N PHE A 25 -21.19 -7.26 -5.05
CA PHE A 25 -21.87 -7.12 -6.35
C PHE A 25 -21.25 -5.97 -7.16
N TYR A 26 -21.05 -4.81 -6.53
CA TYR A 26 -20.39 -3.67 -7.15
C TYR A 26 -18.97 -4.02 -7.63
N SER A 27 -18.17 -4.69 -6.80
CA SER A 27 -16.79 -5.06 -7.13
C SER A 27 -16.71 -6.07 -8.29
N PHE A 28 -17.63 -7.04 -8.35
CA PHE A 28 -17.77 -7.93 -9.51
C PHE A 28 -18.09 -7.14 -10.79
N GLN A 29 -19.11 -6.28 -10.75
CA GLN A 29 -19.52 -5.48 -11.90
C GLN A 29 -18.41 -4.54 -12.37
N HIS A 30 -17.72 -3.90 -11.42
CA HIS A 30 -16.64 -2.95 -11.71
C HIS A 30 -15.44 -3.66 -12.33
N ALA A 31 -14.90 -4.70 -11.68
CA ALA A 31 -13.73 -5.42 -12.18
C ALA A 31 -13.94 -5.99 -13.60
N TYR A 32 -15.06 -6.69 -13.82
CA TYR A 32 -15.38 -7.24 -15.13
C TYR A 32 -15.73 -6.16 -16.17
N GLY A 33 -16.40 -5.09 -15.77
CA GLY A 33 -16.70 -3.95 -16.64
C GLY A 33 -15.42 -3.25 -17.11
N VAL A 34 -14.44 -3.05 -16.22
CA VAL A 34 -13.15 -2.45 -16.57
C VAL A 34 -12.37 -3.39 -17.49
N ALA A 35 -12.35 -4.69 -17.21
CA ALA A 35 -11.71 -5.68 -18.06
C ALA A 35 -12.29 -5.70 -19.49
N GLN A 36 -13.61 -5.59 -19.63
CA GLN A 36 -14.27 -5.50 -20.94
C GLN A 36 -13.95 -4.20 -21.67
N CYS A 37 -13.95 -3.06 -20.96
CA CYS A 37 -13.54 -1.78 -21.53
C CYS A 37 -12.07 -1.82 -22.01
N ALA A 38 -11.18 -2.45 -21.22
CA ALA A 38 -9.78 -2.62 -21.55
C ALA A 38 -9.57 -3.48 -22.79
N SER A 39 -10.30 -4.59 -22.89
CA SER A 39 -10.29 -5.43 -24.09
C SER A 39 -10.75 -4.67 -25.33
N LEU A 40 -11.85 -3.91 -25.23
CA LEU A 40 -12.38 -3.08 -26.33
C LEU A 40 -11.37 -2.03 -26.80
N LEU A 41 -10.80 -1.26 -25.85
CA LEU A 41 -9.82 -0.23 -26.16
C LEU A 41 -8.54 -0.82 -26.72
N ALA A 42 -8.06 -1.95 -26.20
CA ALA A 42 -6.90 -2.65 -26.72
C ALA A 42 -7.07 -3.08 -28.18
N VAL A 43 -8.23 -3.68 -28.53
CA VAL A 43 -8.55 -4.04 -29.93
C VAL A 43 -8.50 -2.81 -30.83
N LYS A 44 -9.11 -1.69 -30.38
CA LYS A 44 -9.14 -0.46 -31.16
C LYS A 44 -7.74 0.15 -31.35
N ARG A 45 -6.89 0.04 -30.34
CA ARG A 45 -5.52 0.59 -30.32
C ARG A 45 -4.47 -0.36 -30.91
N GLY A 46 -4.86 -1.58 -31.29
CA GLY A 46 -3.98 -2.54 -31.95
C GLY A 46 -3.00 -3.26 -31.02
N ILE A 47 -3.30 -3.36 -29.72
CA ILE A 47 -2.52 -4.13 -28.74
C ILE A 47 -3.27 -5.39 -28.29
N ASP A 48 -2.61 -6.30 -27.57
CA ASP A 48 -3.20 -7.58 -27.19
C ASP A 48 -4.36 -7.41 -26.19
N SER A 49 -5.56 -7.76 -26.64
CA SER A 49 -6.79 -7.58 -25.87
C SER A 49 -6.88 -8.49 -24.65
N ASP A 50 -6.16 -9.61 -24.67
CA ASP A 50 -6.19 -10.61 -23.61
C ASP A 50 -5.39 -10.14 -22.40
N THR A 51 -4.21 -9.57 -22.65
CA THR A 51 -3.38 -8.91 -21.64
C THR A 51 -4.09 -7.70 -21.05
N ALA A 52 -4.74 -6.87 -21.87
CA ALA A 52 -5.51 -5.73 -21.38
C ALA A 52 -6.70 -6.15 -20.50
N TYR A 53 -7.40 -7.23 -20.89
CA TYR A 53 -8.47 -7.82 -20.08
C TYR A 53 -7.97 -8.28 -18.71
N VAL A 54 -6.83 -8.99 -18.66
CA VAL A 54 -6.18 -9.41 -17.42
C VAL A 54 -5.80 -8.22 -16.53
N CYS A 55 -5.25 -7.14 -17.12
CA CYS A 55 -4.95 -5.91 -16.38
C CYS A 55 -6.22 -5.32 -15.73
N GLY A 56 -7.33 -5.27 -16.47
CA GLY A 56 -8.60 -4.79 -15.95
C GLY A 56 -9.19 -5.63 -14.83
N LEU A 57 -9.06 -6.96 -14.88
CA LEU A 57 -9.50 -7.83 -13.77
C LEU A 57 -8.73 -7.59 -12.47
N LEU A 58 -7.44 -7.26 -12.58
CA LEU A 58 -6.53 -7.20 -11.44
C LEU A 58 -6.34 -5.79 -10.85
N HIS A 59 -6.79 -4.73 -11.54
CA HIS A 59 -6.40 -3.35 -11.20
C HIS A 59 -6.71 -2.94 -9.74
N ASP A 60 -7.87 -3.34 -9.23
CA ASP A 60 -8.36 -3.00 -7.90
C ASP A 60 -8.30 -4.16 -6.90
N ILE A 61 -7.58 -5.23 -7.23
CA ILE A 61 -7.57 -6.48 -6.46
C ILE A 61 -7.21 -6.27 -4.97
N TYR A 62 -6.33 -5.31 -4.68
CA TYR A 62 -5.94 -4.99 -3.32
C TYR A 62 -7.05 -4.31 -2.52
N SER A 63 -7.76 -3.35 -3.12
CA SER A 63 -8.94 -2.73 -2.51
C SER A 63 -10.00 -3.79 -2.22
N PHE A 64 -10.28 -4.66 -3.19
CA PHE A 64 -11.26 -5.74 -3.02
C PHE A 64 -10.89 -6.70 -1.90
N LYS A 65 -9.60 -7.03 -1.76
CA LYS A 65 -9.12 -7.99 -0.78
C LYS A 65 -9.05 -7.43 0.65
N THR A 66 -8.70 -6.15 0.78
CA THR A 66 -8.32 -5.55 2.08
C THR A 66 -9.32 -4.52 2.59
N GLY A 67 -10.20 -4.02 1.72
CA GLY A 67 -11.03 -2.85 1.99
C GLY A 67 -10.25 -1.54 2.14
N TYR A 68 -8.95 -1.52 1.82
CA TYR A 68 -8.09 -0.35 1.95
C TYR A 68 -7.78 0.27 0.59
N THR A 69 -8.22 1.50 0.39
CA THR A 69 -8.13 2.23 -0.88
C THR A 69 -6.92 3.14 -1.06
N PRO A 70 -6.30 3.74 -0.01
CA PRO A 70 -5.10 4.55 -0.22
C PRO A 70 -3.96 3.72 -0.84
N PHE A 71 -3.34 4.24 -1.90
CA PHE A 71 -2.30 3.55 -2.68
C PHE A 71 -2.71 2.16 -3.18
N HIS A 72 -4.00 1.89 -3.39
CA HIS A 72 -4.47 0.58 -3.86
C HIS A 72 -3.79 0.11 -5.14
N ALA A 73 -3.48 1.01 -6.08
CA ALA A 73 -2.75 0.69 -7.30
C ALA A 73 -1.35 0.12 -7.01
N ILE A 74 -0.59 0.83 -6.18
CA ILE A 74 0.78 0.46 -5.79
C ILE A 74 0.78 -0.83 -4.95
N ASN A 75 -0.11 -0.90 -3.96
CA ASN A 75 -0.25 -2.07 -3.11
C ASN A 75 -0.81 -3.27 -3.91
N GLY A 76 -1.63 -3.02 -4.93
CA GLY A 76 -2.13 -4.00 -5.89
C GLY A 76 -1.03 -4.62 -6.72
N ALA A 77 -0.12 -3.81 -7.26
CA ALA A 77 1.04 -4.34 -7.96
C ALA A 77 1.92 -5.24 -7.06
N GLU A 78 2.10 -4.87 -5.79
CA GLU A 78 2.83 -5.71 -4.82
C GLU A 78 2.07 -7.00 -4.45
N MET A 79 0.75 -6.95 -4.32
CA MET A 79 -0.09 -8.13 -4.10
C MET A 79 -0.02 -9.09 -5.30
N ILE A 80 -0.15 -8.57 -6.52
CA ILE A 80 -0.04 -9.34 -7.76
C ILE A 80 1.35 -9.97 -7.90
N ARG A 81 2.42 -9.26 -7.50
CA ARG A 81 3.79 -9.81 -7.48
C ARG A 81 3.90 -11.06 -6.60
N VAL A 82 3.14 -11.15 -5.52
CA VAL A 82 3.08 -12.38 -4.70
C VAL A 82 2.18 -13.43 -5.33
N ALA A 83 1.04 -13.02 -5.89
CA ALA A 83 0.15 -13.92 -6.61
C ALA A 83 0.87 -14.67 -7.75
N PHE A 84 1.69 -13.99 -8.55
CA PHE A 84 2.50 -14.61 -9.61
C PHE A 84 3.53 -15.62 -9.11
N LYS A 85 3.93 -15.58 -7.83
CA LYS A 85 4.83 -16.57 -7.23
C LYS A 85 4.07 -17.79 -6.69
N ASN A 86 2.77 -17.64 -6.44
CA ASN A 86 1.95 -18.59 -5.70
C ASN A 86 0.70 -18.97 -6.52
N GLU A 87 -0.42 -18.28 -6.35
CA GLU A 87 -1.72 -18.62 -6.93
C GLU A 87 -1.74 -18.63 -8.46
N LEU A 88 -0.95 -17.75 -9.09
CA LEU A 88 -0.82 -17.59 -10.54
C LEU A 88 0.58 -18.02 -11.04
N ARG A 89 1.22 -18.94 -10.30
CA ARG A 89 2.55 -19.44 -10.61
C ARG A 89 2.60 -20.10 -12.00
N ASP A 90 3.66 -19.78 -12.74
CA ASP A 90 3.97 -20.34 -14.08
C ASP A 90 2.90 -20.04 -15.16
N ILE A 91 1.93 -19.15 -14.89
CA ILE A 91 0.87 -18.75 -15.85
C ILE A 91 1.37 -17.67 -16.82
N PHE A 92 2.21 -16.75 -16.35
CA PHE A 92 2.70 -15.59 -17.10
C PHE A 92 4.22 -15.60 -17.18
N THR A 93 4.75 -15.20 -18.34
CA THR A 93 6.19 -14.93 -18.53
C THR A 93 6.62 -13.70 -17.70
N GLU A 94 7.92 -13.55 -17.46
CA GLU A 94 8.44 -12.40 -16.69
C GLU A 94 8.07 -11.05 -17.32
N GLU A 95 8.09 -10.95 -18.65
CA GLU A 95 7.71 -9.75 -19.39
C GLU A 95 6.21 -9.43 -19.24
N GLU A 96 5.34 -10.45 -19.33
CA GLU A 96 3.90 -10.28 -19.09
C GLU A 96 3.63 -9.86 -17.65
N GLN A 97 4.31 -10.46 -16.67
CA GLN A 97 4.17 -10.08 -15.27
C GLN A 97 4.60 -8.63 -15.04
N LYS A 98 5.69 -8.19 -15.68
CA LYS A 98 6.20 -6.81 -15.58
C LYS A 98 5.21 -5.81 -16.17
N LEU A 99 4.64 -6.14 -17.32
CA LEU A 99 3.61 -5.33 -17.99
C LEU A 99 2.34 -5.22 -17.14
N ILE A 100 1.78 -6.34 -16.67
CA ILE A 100 0.55 -6.34 -15.86
C ILE A 100 0.74 -5.52 -14.58
N LYS A 101 1.85 -5.72 -13.87
CA LYS A 101 2.15 -4.96 -12.66
C LYS A 101 2.34 -3.46 -12.95
N SER A 102 2.97 -3.09 -14.06
CA SER A 102 3.11 -1.67 -14.46
C SER A 102 1.75 -1.02 -14.64
N ALA A 103 0.87 -1.67 -15.41
CA ALA A 103 -0.48 -1.17 -15.66
C ALA A 103 -1.23 -1.00 -14.35
N VAL A 104 -1.24 -2.01 -13.48
CA VAL A 104 -1.89 -1.91 -12.16
C VAL A 104 -1.22 -0.85 -11.27
N PHE A 105 0.10 -0.72 -11.25
CA PHE A 105 0.79 0.26 -10.41
C PHE A 105 0.41 1.69 -10.78
N HIS A 106 0.35 1.99 -12.08
CA HIS A 106 0.10 3.34 -12.58
C HIS A 106 -1.37 3.67 -12.80
N HIS A 107 -2.30 2.72 -12.73
CA HIS A 107 -3.67 2.98 -13.18
C HIS A 107 -4.35 4.11 -12.40
N SER A 108 -4.04 4.31 -11.11
CA SER A 108 -4.61 5.42 -10.33
C SER A 108 -3.99 6.79 -10.66
N ASP A 109 -2.81 6.83 -11.28
CA ASP A 109 -2.14 8.06 -11.71
C ASP A 109 -2.68 8.53 -13.06
N LYS A 110 -3.74 9.34 -12.98
CA LYS A 110 -4.37 9.95 -14.15
C LYS A 110 -3.70 11.28 -14.57
N GLU A 111 -2.60 11.71 -13.98
CA GLU A 111 -1.96 12.99 -14.33
C GLU A 111 -0.78 12.82 -15.29
N HIS A 112 -0.12 11.66 -15.23
CA HIS A 112 1.02 11.35 -16.08
C HIS A 112 0.67 10.36 -17.19
N LEU A 113 1.38 10.40 -18.32
CA LEU A 113 1.35 9.35 -19.33
C LEU A 113 2.38 8.25 -19.02
N HIS A 114 2.03 6.99 -19.23
CA HIS A 114 2.89 5.80 -19.12
C HIS A 114 2.76 4.94 -20.39
N ASP A 115 3.08 3.65 -20.28
CA ASP A 115 3.09 2.72 -21.41
C ASP A 115 1.68 2.33 -21.88
N GLU A 116 1.60 1.67 -23.03
CA GLU A 116 0.35 1.41 -23.77
C GLU A 116 -0.74 0.74 -22.92
N TYR A 117 -0.39 -0.29 -22.14
CA TYR A 117 -1.35 -1.00 -21.27
C TYR A 117 -1.75 -0.18 -20.04
N ASP A 118 -0.83 0.64 -19.53
CA ASP A 118 -1.08 1.53 -18.42
C ASP A 118 -2.12 2.57 -18.83
N GLU A 119 -1.98 3.14 -20.03
CA GLU A 119 -2.94 4.09 -20.59
C GLU A 119 -4.28 3.44 -20.93
N VAL A 120 -4.28 2.24 -21.53
CA VAL A 120 -5.52 1.48 -21.75
C VAL A 120 -6.25 1.24 -20.44
N LEU A 121 -5.55 0.83 -19.38
CA LEU A 121 -6.20 0.53 -18.10
C LEU A 121 -6.77 1.79 -17.44
N LYS A 122 -6.03 2.91 -17.45
CA LYS A 122 -6.52 4.21 -16.95
C LYS A 122 -7.79 4.67 -17.65
N ASP A 123 -7.80 4.56 -18.98
CA ASP A 123 -8.92 4.97 -19.82
C ASP A 123 -10.14 4.06 -19.59
N SER A 124 -9.89 2.76 -19.43
CA SER A 124 -10.93 1.75 -19.19
C SER A 124 -11.62 1.93 -17.84
N ASP A 125 -10.85 2.23 -16.80
CA ASP A 125 -11.35 2.51 -15.46
C ASP A 125 -12.29 3.74 -15.47
N LEU A 126 -11.85 4.85 -16.09
CA LEU A 126 -12.68 6.05 -16.25
C LEU A 126 -13.93 5.78 -17.10
N LEU A 127 -13.78 5.05 -18.20
CA LEU A 127 -14.88 4.72 -19.09
C LEU A 127 -15.94 3.85 -18.40
N GLN A 128 -15.52 2.84 -17.64
CA GLN A 128 -16.45 1.96 -16.91
C GLN A 128 -17.23 2.75 -15.86
N HIS A 129 -16.57 3.62 -15.10
CA HIS A 129 -17.26 4.47 -14.13
C HIS A 129 -18.33 5.34 -14.78
N TRP A 130 -18.02 5.99 -15.90
CA TRP A 130 -18.98 6.79 -16.65
C TRP A 130 -20.12 5.96 -17.25
N LEU A 131 -19.84 4.75 -17.77
CA LEU A 131 -20.88 3.85 -18.29
C LEU A 131 -21.82 3.35 -17.19
N SER A 132 -21.30 3.14 -15.98
CA SER A 132 -22.08 2.69 -14.84
C SER A 132 -22.94 3.79 -14.23
N ASP A 133 -22.41 5.01 -14.16
CA ASP A 133 -23.10 6.18 -13.61
C ASP A 133 -22.64 7.45 -14.34
N LYS A 134 -23.49 7.90 -15.28
CA LYS A 134 -23.20 9.06 -16.14
C LYS A 134 -23.22 10.39 -15.40
N GLU A 135 -23.83 10.44 -14.21
CA GLU A 135 -23.95 11.65 -13.39
C GLU A 135 -22.83 11.78 -12.36
N LYS A 136 -21.94 10.78 -12.26
CA LYS A 136 -20.80 10.80 -11.33
C LYS A 136 -19.74 11.80 -11.80
N GLU A 137 -19.91 13.06 -11.43
CA GLU A 137 -19.07 14.21 -11.84
C GLU A 137 -17.55 13.97 -11.67
N ASN A 138 -17.16 13.16 -10.70
CA ASN A 138 -15.75 12.89 -10.40
C ASN A 138 -14.99 12.14 -11.52
N CYS A 139 -15.67 11.41 -12.42
CA CYS A 139 -15.00 10.69 -13.52
C CYS A 139 -14.89 11.50 -14.82
N ILE A 140 -15.61 12.62 -14.95
CA ILE A 140 -15.57 13.45 -16.15
C ILE A 140 -14.30 14.32 -16.15
N CYS A 141 -13.42 14.05 -17.10
CA CYS A 141 -12.13 14.72 -17.27
C CYS A 141 -11.69 14.71 -18.74
N GLU A 142 -10.69 15.50 -19.10
CA GLU A 142 -10.16 15.57 -20.47
C GLU A 142 -9.78 14.20 -21.03
N ARG A 143 -9.20 13.31 -20.21
CA ARG A 143 -8.89 11.93 -20.61
C ARG A 143 -10.16 11.17 -21.03
N LEU A 144 -11.24 11.23 -20.25
CA LEU A 144 -12.51 10.59 -20.62
C LEU A 144 -13.08 11.18 -21.92
N LEU A 145 -12.99 12.51 -22.12
CA LEU A 145 -13.48 13.14 -23.35
C LEU A 145 -12.72 12.63 -24.58
N LYS A 146 -11.38 12.46 -24.47
CA LYS A 146 -10.55 11.87 -25.53
C LYS A 146 -11.02 10.44 -25.85
N VAL A 147 -11.31 9.62 -24.84
CA VAL A 147 -11.83 8.25 -25.00
C VAL A 147 -13.22 8.24 -25.64
N GLN A 148 -14.11 9.16 -25.24
CA GLN A 148 -15.43 9.29 -25.85
C GLN A 148 -15.33 9.64 -27.34
N ALA A 149 -14.48 10.61 -27.69
CA ALA A 149 -14.23 10.98 -29.08
C ALA A 149 -13.62 9.82 -29.88
N GLU A 150 -12.64 9.12 -29.32
CA GLU A 150 -12.03 7.94 -29.90
C GLU A 150 -13.10 6.88 -30.23
N LEU A 151 -14.02 6.62 -29.32
CA LEU A 151 -15.09 5.61 -29.47
C LEU A 151 -16.31 6.10 -30.26
N GLY A 152 -16.38 7.38 -30.64
CA GLY A 152 -17.56 7.96 -31.28
C GLY A 152 -18.78 8.06 -30.34
N LEU A 153 -18.54 8.20 -29.05
CA LEU A 153 -19.57 8.34 -28.01
C LEU A 153 -19.93 9.83 -27.78
N PRO A 154 -21.11 10.11 -27.17
CA PRO A 154 -21.45 11.47 -26.77
C PRO A 154 -20.39 12.07 -25.83
N ILE A 155 -19.90 13.26 -26.17
CA ILE A 155 -18.92 13.98 -25.37
C ILE A 155 -19.63 14.60 -24.16
N SER A 156 -19.13 14.33 -22.96
CA SER A 156 -19.66 14.89 -21.72
C SER A 156 -19.19 16.33 -21.48
N GLU A 157 -19.96 17.10 -20.71
CA GLU A 157 -19.56 18.43 -20.28
C GLU A 157 -18.75 18.34 -18.98
N ILE A 158 -17.62 19.04 -18.91
CA ILE A 158 -16.78 19.07 -17.70
C ILE A 158 -17.53 19.86 -16.61
N PRO A 159 -17.77 19.28 -15.42
CA PRO A 159 -18.44 19.97 -14.33
C PRO A 159 -17.68 21.23 -13.92
N ALA A 160 -18.38 22.38 -13.85
CA ALA A 160 -17.79 23.68 -13.52
C ALA A 160 -17.22 23.76 -12.08
N ASN A 161 -17.70 22.91 -11.17
CA ASN A 161 -17.31 22.88 -9.75
C ASN A 161 -16.36 21.74 -9.41
N LYS A 162 -15.57 21.25 -10.37
CA LYS A 162 -14.63 20.16 -10.10
C LYS A 162 -13.59 20.61 -9.08
N ILE A 163 -13.64 20.00 -7.89
CA ILE A 163 -12.68 20.26 -6.80
C ILE A 163 -11.26 20.05 -7.35
N THR A 164 -10.43 21.08 -7.23
CA THR A 164 -9.06 21.06 -7.77
C THR A 164 -8.17 20.10 -6.99
N ALA A 165 -7.02 19.74 -7.58
CA ALA A 165 -6.03 18.91 -6.87
C ALA A 165 -5.56 19.59 -5.57
N GLU A 166 -5.38 20.91 -5.59
CA GLU A 166 -4.99 21.71 -4.42
C GLU A 166 -6.05 21.66 -3.31
N GLU A 167 -7.33 21.78 -3.67
CA GLU A 167 -8.43 21.68 -2.71
C GLU A 167 -8.57 20.27 -2.13
N ARG A 168 -8.34 19.22 -2.92
CA ARG A 168 -8.28 17.82 -2.44
C ARG A 168 -7.14 17.64 -1.46
N ILE A 169 -5.96 18.18 -1.74
CA ILE A 169 -4.79 18.14 -0.85
C ILE A 169 -5.09 18.90 0.45
N ALA A 170 -5.69 20.08 0.36
CA ALA A 170 -6.05 20.90 1.51
C ALA A 170 -7.05 20.21 2.44
N LYS A 171 -7.99 19.43 1.88
CA LYS A 171 -8.98 18.64 2.64
C LYS A 171 -8.45 17.30 3.15
N SER A 172 -7.29 16.84 2.67
CA SER A 172 -6.76 15.54 3.08
C SER A 172 -6.18 15.59 4.49
N ILE A 173 -6.43 14.52 5.26
CA ILE A 173 -5.84 14.34 6.59
C ILE A 173 -4.32 14.40 6.42
N ARG A 174 -3.68 15.27 7.20
CA ARG A 174 -2.22 15.40 7.25
C ARG A 174 -1.68 14.47 8.31
N TYR A 175 -0.49 13.95 8.06
CA TYR A 175 0.23 13.17 9.04
C TYR A 175 0.50 14.02 10.28
N ASN A 176 0.22 13.47 11.46
CA ASN A 176 0.52 14.11 12.74
C ASN A 176 1.29 13.14 13.65
N ARG A 177 2.51 13.53 14.04
CA ARG A 177 3.41 12.64 14.80
C ARG A 177 2.92 12.44 16.23
N ALA A 178 2.37 13.47 16.87
CA ALA A 178 1.82 13.35 18.22
C ALA A 178 0.59 12.41 18.24
N GLN A 179 -0.30 12.56 17.25
CA GLN A 179 -1.47 11.69 17.08
C GLN A 179 -1.08 10.23 16.86
N MET A 180 0.03 9.96 16.14
CA MET A 180 0.56 8.61 15.99
C MET A 180 0.91 7.97 17.34
N ALA A 181 1.49 8.74 18.27
CA ALA A 181 1.77 8.25 19.62
C ALA A 181 0.50 8.03 20.43
N ASP A 182 -0.50 8.91 20.34
CA ASP A 182 -1.78 8.76 21.03
C ASP A 182 -2.50 7.49 20.58
N ILE A 183 -2.55 7.24 19.27
CA ILE A 183 -3.10 6.00 18.68
C ILE A 183 -2.32 4.78 19.14
N ALA A 184 -0.98 4.86 19.14
CA ALA A 184 -0.13 3.75 19.56
C ALA A 184 -0.32 3.42 21.04
N GLU A 185 -0.42 4.42 21.91
CA GLU A 185 -0.70 4.27 23.33
C GLU A 185 -2.06 3.59 23.56
N GLU A 186 -3.11 4.07 22.88
CA GLU A 186 -4.45 3.48 22.98
C GLU A 186 -4.47 2.01 22.52
N LEU A 187 -3.88 1.70 21.36
CA LEU A 187 -3.86 0.33 20.83
C LEU A 187 -2.96 -0.60 21.64
N ALA A 188 -1.86 -0.09 22.20
CA ALA A 188 -0.98 -0.87 23.06
C ALA A 188 -1.61 -1.16 24.43
N ASP A 189 -2.38 -0.23 24.99
CA ASP A 189 -3.05 -0.42 26.28
C ASP A 189 -4.14 -1.50 26.22
N ARG A 190 -4.77 -1.69 25.06
CA ARG A 190 -5.76 -2.75 24.81
C ARG A 190 -5.23 -4.18 24.89
N LYS A 191 -3.90 -4.38 24.94
CA LYS A 191 -3.26 -5.72 24.96
C LYS A 191 -3.71 -6.62 23.81
N ILE A 192 -3.66 -6.09 22.59
CA ILE A 192 -4.06 -6.79 21.37
C ILE A 192 -3.23 -8.07 21.24
N GLU A 193 -3.90 -9.21 21.09
CA GLU A 193 -3.24 -10.50 20.90
C GLU A 193 -2.98 -10.75 19.41
N GLY A 194 -1.78 -11.21 19.06
CA GLY A 194 -1.38 -11.53 17.69
C GLY A 194 -2.00 -12.82 17.16
N ILE A 195 -3.32 -12.97 17.24
CA ILE A 195 -4.08 -14.17 16.88
C ILE A 195 -5.24 -13.84 15.94
N ARG A 196 -5.60 -14.79 15.06
CA ARG A 196 -6.64 -14.61 14.02
C ARG A 196 -8.02 -14.26 14.58
N THR A 197 -8.32 -14.57 15.84
CA THR A 197 -9.63 -14.26 16.45
C THR A 197 -9.71 -12.84 17.00
N ASP A 198 -8.58 -12.18 17.26
CA ASP A 198 -8.55 -10.80 17.74
C ASP A 198 -8.93 -9.81 16.62
N SER A 199 -9.94 -8.99 16.88
CA SER A 199 -10.50 -8.08 15.89
C SER A 199 -9.60 -6.88 15.58
N ASP A 200 -8.81 -6.41 16.55
CA ASP A 200 -7.89 -5.29 16.34
C ASP A 200 -6.63 -5.80 15.63
N TYR A 201 -6.12 -6.99 15.96
CA TYR A 201 -5.03 -7.62 15.22
C TYR A 201 -5.39 -7.83 13.74
N LYS A 202 -6.61 -8.31 13.45
CA LYS A 202 -7.12 -8.40 12.07
C LYS A 202 -7.03 -7.08 11.31
N LYS A 203 -7.36 -5.94 11.94
CA LYS A 203 -7.27 -4.61 11.31
C LYS A 203 -5.83 -4.17 11.05
N ILE A 204 -4.87 -4.66 11.84
CA ILE A 204 -3.44 -4.39 11.66
C ILE A 204 -2.89 -5.23 10.51
N ILE A 205 -3.19 -6.52 10.48
CA ILE A 205 -2.64 -7.45 9.49
C ILE A 205 -3.31 -7.32 8.11
N ARG A 206 -4.54 -6.82 8.01
CA ARG A 206 -5.29 -6.72 6.74
C ARG A 206 -4.53 -6.06 5.58
N TYR A 207 -3.54 -5.21 5.85
CA TYR A 207 -2.73 -4.56 4.81
C TYR A 207 -1.85 -5.55 4.04
N TYR A 208 -1.60 -6.72 4.61
CA TYR A 208 -0.80 -7.81 4.07
C TYR A 208 -1.75 -8.98 3.73
N PRO A 209 -2.27 -9.02 2.50
CA PRO A 209 -3.47 -9.80 2.15
C PRO A 209 -3.27 -11.32 2.07
N GLU A 210 -2.02 -11.80 2.19
CA GLU A 210 -1.69 -13.22 2.13
C GLU A 210 -2.28 -13.98 3.32
N GLN A 211 -2.83 -15.17 3.07
CA GLN A 211 -3.36 -16.03 4.14
C GLN A 211 -2.28 -16.45 5.14
N THR A 212 -1.03 -16.53 4.69
CA THR A 212 0.13 -16.86 5.52
C THR A 212 0.58 -15.70 6.39
N ALA A 213 0.15 -14.45 6.14
CA ALA A 213 0.61 -13.27 6.89
C ALA A 213 0.35 -13.40 8.41
N PHE A 214 -0.77 -14.03 8.80
CA PHE A 214 -1.08 -14.29 10.20
C PHE A 214 -0.07 -15.22 10.89
N ASP A 215 0.47 -16.18 10.14
CA ASP A 215 1.41 -17.17 10.67
C ASP A 215 2.86 -16.67 10.55
N GLU A 216 3.19 -15.99 9.45
CA GLU A 216 4.50 -15.37 9.19
C GLU A 216 4.81 -14.23 10.16
N LEU A 217 3.80 -13.46 10.58
CA LEU A 217 3.95 -12.34 11.51
C LEU A 217 3.67 -12.73 12.96
N LYS A 218 3.43 -14.01 13.25
CA LYS A 218 3.32 -14.50 14.63
C LYS A 218 4.62 -14.17 15.37
N ASN A 219 4.51 -13.49 16.50
CA ASN A 219 5.65 -12.96 17.26
C ASN A 219 6.55 -11.97 16.47
N GLY A 220 6.11 -11.48 15.30
CA GLY A 220 6.90 -10.62 14.41
C GLY A 220 6.14 -9.39 13.90
N TRP A 221 4.99 -9.07 14.48
CA TRP A 221 4.07 -8.05 13.97
C TRP A 221 4.32 -6.63 14.50
N CYS A 222 5.44 -6.38 15.17
CA CYS A 222 5.79 -5.05 15.71
C CYS A 222 5.85 -3.97 14.62
N ALA A 223 6.44 -4.23 13.46
CA ALA A 223 6.48 -3.29 12.35
C ALA A 223 5.10 -3.10 11.68
N ALA A 224 4.27 -4.16 11.61
CA ALA A 224 2.88 -4.03 11.15
C ALA A 224 2.04 -3.14 12.08
N PHE A 225 2.24 -3.24 13.40
CA PHE A 225 1.63 -2.35 14.38
C PHE A 225 2.05 -0.89 14.17
N VAL A 226 3.34 -0.61 13.99
CA VAL A 226 3.84 0.74 13.70
C VAL A 226 3.25 1.28 12.40
N TYR A 227 3.18 0.46 11.36
CA TYR A 227 2.54 0.82 10.09
C TYR A 227 1.07 1.19 10.29
N HIS A 228 0.31 0.37 11.02
CA HIS A 228 -1.10 0.64 11.29
C HIS A 228 -1.31 1.97 12.04
N CYS A 229 -0.50 2.25 13.06
CA CYS A 229 -0.54 3.52 13.80
C CYS A 229 -0.22 4.71 12.89
N ALA A 230 0.81 4.59 12.04
CA ALA A 230 1.21 5.65 11.12
C ALA A 230 0.11 5.97 10.10
N ILE A 231 -0.52 4.94 9.51
CA ILE A 231 -1.63 5.13 8.56
C ILE A 231 -2.84 5.81 9.24
N LEU A 232 -3.22 5.38 10.45
CA LEU A 232 -4.31 6.00 11.20
C LEU A 232 -4.00 7.46 11.58
N ALA A 233 -2.73 7.79 11.78
CA ALA A 233 -2.26 9.15 12.03
C ALA A 233 -2.15 10.02 10.76
N GLY A 234 -2.58 9.52 9.60
CA GLY A 234 -2.60 10.25 8.34
C GLY A 234 -1.33 10.11 7.49
N LEU A 235 -0.37 9.24 7.85
CA LEU A 235 0.79 8.99 7.02
C LEU A 235 0.36 8.29 5.72
N LYS A 236 0.73 8.88 4.59
CA LYS A 236 0.48 8.33 3.26
C LYS A 236 1.70 7.52 2.83
N LEU A 237 1.67 6.21 3.09
CA LEU A 237 2.76 5.28 2.78
C LEU A 237 2.20 4.00 2.16
N PRO A 238 2.74 3.47 1.04
CA PRO A 238 2.38 2.14 0.55
C PRO A 238 2.99 1.04 1.43
N ILE A 239 2.48 -0.18 1.34
CA ILE A 239 3.00 -1.32 2.14
C ILE A 239 4.44 -1.68 1.76
N ARG A 240 4.89 -1.26 0.57
CA ARG A 240 6.24 -1.41 0.05
C ARG A 240 6.54 -0.28 -0.91
N GLN A 241 7.78 0.21 -0.90
CA GLN A 241 8.24 1.20 -1.86
C GLN A 241 9.17 0.52 -2.89
N GLU A 242 8.60 0.09 -4.02
CA GLU A 242 9.37 -0.27 -5.22
C GLU A 242 9.91 1.00 -5.90
N PRO A 243 11.03 0.93 -6.64
CA PRO A 243 11.99 -0.18 -6.80
C PRO A 243 13.01 -0.30 -5.64
N LEU A 244 12.90 0.56 -4.63
CA LEU A 244 14.01 0.90 -3.75
C LEU A 244 14.22 -0.06 -2.58
N TYR A 245 13.19 -0.81 -2.17
CA TYR A 245 13.25 -1.66 -0.97
C TYR A 245 12.80 -3.08 -1.22
N ILE A 246 13.56 -4.01 -0.62
CA ILE A 246 13.34 -5.46 -0.75
C ILE A 246 12.16 -5.92 0.11
N THR A 247 11.92 -5.26 1.25
CA THR A 247 10.95 -5.70 2.26
C THR A 247 9.76 -4.74 2.39
N ARG A 248 8.64 -5.28 2.88
CA ARG A 248 7.41 -4.52 3.18
C ARG A 248 7.53 -3.86 4.56
N PHE A 249 6.75 -2.82 4.82
CA PHE A 249 6.66 -2.15 6.13
C PHE A 249 6.03 -3.01 7.25
N ALA A 250 5.79 -4.30 7.00
CA ALA A 250 5.59 -5.33 8.02
C ALA A 250 6.90 -5.81 8.67
N GLY A 251 8.06 -5.47 8.11
CA GLY A 251 9.38 -5.84 8.63
C GLY A 251 10.18 -4.61 9.06
N VAL A 252 10.93 -4.74 10.16
CA VAL A 252 11.77 -3.65 10.73
C VAL A 252 12.81 -3.15 9.73
N ARG A 253 13.35 -4.04 8.88
CA ARG A 253 14.31 -3.70 7.83
C ARG A 253 13.79 -2.60 6.88
N ALA A 254 12.53 -2.68 6.48
CA ALA A 254 11.93 -1.69 5.59
C ALA A 254 11.92 -0.30 6.23
N TRP A 255 11.55 -0.21 7.50
CA TRP A 255 11.56 1.04 8.26
C TRP A 255 12.96 1.62 8.37
N TYR A 256 13.96 0.79 8.71
CA TYR A 256 15.35 1.23 8.83
C TYR A 256 15.92 1.74 7.50
N GLU A 257 15.88 0.92 6.44
CA GLU A 257 16.43 1.30 5.14
C GLU A 257 15.72 2.52 4.55
N TRP A 258 14.40 2.61 4.74
CA TRP A 258 13.62 3.77 4.34
C TRP A 258 14.01 5.03 5.11
N GLY A 259 14.09 4.94 6.43
CA GLY A 259 14.48 6.04 7.29
C GLY A 259 15.88 6.55 6.99
N GLU A 260 16.86 5.66 6.81
CA GLU A 260 18.23 6.02 6.40
C GLU A 260 18.24 6.79 5.07
N LYS A 261 17.58 6.25 4.04
CA LYS A 261 17.59 6.86 2.71
C LYS A 261 16.94 8.24 2.70
N CYS A 262 15.86 8.41 3.45
CA CYS A 262 15.14 9.68 3.54
C CYS A 262 15.79 10.68 4.50
N GLY A 263 16.86 10.29 5.22
CA GLY A 263 17.48 11.14 6.24
C GLY A 263 16.61 11.32 7.49
N PHE A 264 15.73 10.36 7.77
CA PHE A 264 14.85 10.34 8.94
C PHE A 264 15.42 9.51 10.09
N CYS A 265 16.56 8.87 9.89
CA CYS A 265 17.22 8.05 10.89
C CYS A 265 18.21 8.86 11.73
N PHE A 266 18.08 8.77 13.05
CA PHE A 266 18.86 9.54 14.01
C PHE A 266 19.35 8.66 15.16
N LYS A 267 20.43 9.13 15.82
CA LYS A 267 21.01 8.47 16.99
C LYS A 267 21.31 9.48 18.08
N GLU A 268 21.12 9.10 19.33
CA GLU A 268 21.40 9.97 20.49
C GLU A 268 22.88 10.34 20.60
N GLU A 269 23.80 9.48 20.15
CA GLU A 269 25.24 9.77 20.09
C GLU A 269 25.57 11.04 19.26
N ASN A 270 24.67 11.40 18.33
CA ASN A 270 24.77 12.59 17.50
C ASN A 270 23.98 13.80 18.08
N GLY A 271 23.61 13.75 19.36
CA GLY A 271 22.87 14.80 20.05
C GLY A 271 21.36 14.82 19.78
N PHE A 272 20.83 13.80 19.10
CA PHE A 272 19.39 13.64 18.91
C PHE A 272 18.70 13.42 20.25
N LYS A 273 17.48 13.97 20.41
CA LYS A 273 16.65 13.74 21.59
C LYS A 273 15.33 13.14 21.14
N PRO A 274 15.01 11.88 21.53
CA PRO A 274 13.76 11.26 21.15
C PRO A 274 12.56 12.01 21.75
N GLU A 275 11.52 12.17 20.95
CA GLU A 275 10.27 12.84 21.29
C GLU A 275 9.09 11.89 21.10
N ARG A 276 7.95 12.25 21.69
CA ARG A 276 6.69 11.54 21.48
C ARG A 276 6.37 11.42 19.98
N GLY A 277 6.09 10.20 19.56
CA GLY A 277 5.75 9.82 18.18
C GLY A 277 6.95 9.55 17.28
N ASP A 278 8.18 9.72 17.77
CA ASP A 278 9.33 9.10 17.10
C ASP A 278 9.20 7.57 17.17
N ILE A 279 9.78 6.90 16.18
CA ILE A 279 9.85 5.45 16.15
C ILE A 279 11.22 5.05 16.69
N VAL A 280 11.29 4.04 17.55
CA VAL A 280 12.55 3.46 18.02
C VAL A 280 12.76 2.12 17.32
N ILE A 281 13.94 1.91 16.75
CA ILE A 281 14.41 0.62 16.22
C ILE A 281 15.47 0.09 17.18
N TYR A 282 15.23 -1.13 17.65
CA TYR A 282 16.10 -1.79 18.61
C TYR A 282 17.23 -2.56 17.93
N ASP A 283 18.35 -2.63 18.64
CA ASP A 283 19.52 -3.45 18.32
C ASP A 283 19.52 -4.71 19.18
N ASN A 284 19.14 -5.82 18.56
CA ASN A 284 19.18 -7.16 19.14
C ASN A 284 18.48 -7.28 20.50
N ILE A 285 17.27 -6.70 20.64
CA ILE A 285 16.51 -6.80 21.89
C ILE A 285 15.80 -8.15 22.07
N ILE A 286 15.46 -8.84 20.98
CA ILE A 286 14.86 -10.17 21.01
C ILE A 286 15.98 -11.20 21.30
N PRO A 287 15.80 -12.12 22.26
CA PRO A 287 16.78 -13.17 22.54
C PRO A 287 17.09 -14.06 21.33
N GLU A 288 18.31 -14.59 21.24
CA GLU A 288 18.78 -15.38 20.09
C GLU A 288 17.95 -16.66 19.87
N GLU A 289 17.51 -17.30 20.95
CA GLU A 289 16.65 -18.49 20.91
C GLU A 289 15.27 -18.23 20.30
N ASN A 290 14.86 -16.96 20.23
CA ASN A 290 13.59 -16.50 19.69
C ASN A 290 13.71 -15.91 18.29
N LYS A 291 14.92 -15.94 17.70
CA LYS A 291 15.21 -15.40 16.37
C LYS A 291 15.45 -16.52 15.37
N PRO A 292 15.03 -16.32 14.10
CA PRO A 292 15.60 -17.08 13.00
C PRO A 292 17.14 -16.90 12.94
N PRO A 293 17.88 -17.92 12.48
CA PRO A 293 19.32 -17.79 12.23
C PRO A 293 19.62 -16.61 11.29
N LEU A 294 20.72 -15.89 11.53
CA LEU A 294 21.18 -14.75 10.71
C LEU A 294 20.19 -13.57 10.64
N THR A 295 19.36 -13.40 11.68
CA THR A 295 18.51 -12.20 11.80
C THR A 295 19.39 -10.95 11.89
N PRO A 296 19.13 -9.91 11.07
CA PRO A 296 19.86 -8.64 11.18
C PRO A 296 19.73 -8.00 12.56
N TRP A 297 20.61 -7.03 12.86
CA TRP A 297 20.63 -6.36 14.17
C TRP A 297 19.29 -5.67 14.51
N HIS A 298 18.58 -5.15 13.51
CA HIS A 298 17.31 -4.44 13.64
C HIS A 298 16.13 -5.44 13.78
N ASP A 299 15.91 -5.95 14.98
CA ASP A 299 15.00 -7.07 15.24
C ASP A 299 13.63 -6.66 15.79
N HIS A 300 13.50 -5.44 16.30
CA HIS A 300 12.26 -4.95 16.90
C HIS A 300 12.07 -3.45 16.71
N ILE A 301 10.83 -2.98 16.84
CA ILE A 301 10.44 -1.59 16.62
C ILE A 301 9.26 -1.19 17.51
N GLY A 302 9.20 0.09 17.90
CA GLY A 302 8.11 0.64 18.70
C GLY A 302 7.95 2.15 18.50
N ILE A 303 6.92 2.73 19.12
CA ILE A 303 6.62 4.17 19.05
C ILE A 303 6.86 4.80 20.42
N VAL A 304 7.70 5.82 20.47
CA VAL A 304 8.05 6.55 21.68
C VAL A 304 6.83 7.33 22.18
N LEU A 305 6.43 7.09 23.44
CA LEU A 305 5.35 7.80 24.11
C LEU A 305 5.88 8.95 24.98
N SER A 306 7.01 8.71 25.63
CA SER A 306 7.79 9.70 26.38
C SER A 306 9.25 9.26 26.50
N ALA A 307 10.13 10.23 26.72
CA ALA A 307 11.55 10.00 26.97
C ALA A 307 11.96 10.70 28.26
N GLU A 308 12.49 9.92 29.21
CA GLU A 308 13.14 10.38 30.43
C GLU A 308 14.67 10.40 30.22
N GLU A 309 15.43 10.71 31.28
CA GLU A 309 16.90 10.80 31.21
C GLU A 309 17.54 9.46 30.79
N ASP A 310 17.11 8.36 31.42
CA ASP A 310 17.69 7.01 31.28
C ASP A 310 16.79 5.99 30.57
N SER A 311 15.55 6.38 30.25
CA SER A 311 14.51 5.45 29.85
C SER A 311 13.50 6.05 28.87
N LEU A 312 12.85 5.17 28.11
CA LEU A 312 11.75 5.47 27.20
C LEU A 312 10.51 4.73 27.66
N LEU A 313 9.36 5.37 27.54
CA LEU A 313 8.08 4.69 27.52
C LEU A 313 7.71 4.47 26.04
N VAL A 314 7.44 3.22 25.65
CA VAL A 314 7.27 2.84 24.24
C VAL A 314 6.02 1.97 24.09
N ALA A 315 5.20 2.26 23.07
CA ALA A 315 4.15 1.38 22.59
C ALA A 315 4.72 0.41 21.55
N GLU A 316 4.60 -0.90 21.79
CA GLU A 316 5.11 -1.95 20.93
C GLU A 316 4.00 -2.92 20.53
N GLY A 317 4.06 -3.43 19.29
CA GLY A 317 3.13 -4.46 18.81
C GLY A 317 3.47 -5.86 19.30
N ASN A 318 4.69 -6.13 19.75
CA ASN A 318 5.07 -7.47 20.24
C ASN A 318 6.03 -7.34 21.43
N VAL A 319 5.47 -7.12 22.62
CA VAL A 319 6.28 -6.91 23.82
C VAL A 319 6.94 -8.22 24.24
N ASP A 320 8.26 -8.19 24.40
CA ASP A 320 9.08 -9.29 24.92
C ASP A 320 8.84 -10.64 24.23
N ASN A 321 8.51 -10.60 22.93
CA ASN A 321 8.21 -11.77 22.13
C ASN A 321 7.01 -12.61 22.63
N LYS A 322 6.04 -11.98 23.33
CA LYS A 322 4.86 -12.63 23.90
C LYS A 322 3.63 -12.61 22.98
N ASN A 323 3.79 -12.17 21.73
CA ASN A 323 2.71 -12.05 20.75
C ASN A 323 1.55 -11.14 21.18
N VAL A 324 1.85 -10.09 21.94
CA VAL A 324 0.86 -9.16 22.48
C VAL A 324 1.38 -7.73 22.41
N SER A 325 0.50 -6.77 22.10
CA SER A 325 0.85 -5.35 22.19
C SER A 325 1.00 -4.91 23.64
N GLY A 326 1.72 -3.82 23.86
CA GLY A 326 1.81 -3.23 25.18
C GLY A 326 2.70 -2.02 25.26
N ILE A 327 2.46 -1.27 26.34
CA ILE A 327 3.31 -0.16 26.76
C ILE A 327 4.40 -0.74 27.67
N VAL A 328 5.66 -0.41 27.36
CA VAL A 328 6.83 -0.93 28.07
C VAL A 328 7.83 0.19 28.33
N LYS A 329 8.48 0.13 29.50
CA LYS A 329 9.61 0.99 29.85
C LYS A 329 10.91 0.32 29.41
N ARG A 330 11.69 0.98 28.55
CA ARG A 330 12.95 0.46 27.99
C ARG A 330 14.11 1.39 28.37
N SER A 331 15.30 0.85 28.57
CA SER A 331 16.48 1.68 28.85
C SER A 331 16.98 2.35 27.57
N LYS A 332 17.35 3.62 27.64
CA LYS A 332 17.97 4.35 26.51
C LYS A 332 19.41 3.90 26.21
N TYR A 333 20.05 3.25 27.18
CA TYR A 333 21.46 2.86 27.07
C TYR A 333 21.65 1.42 26.62
N LYS A 334 20.57 0.68 26.36
CA LYS A 334 20.63 -0.75 26.07
C LYS A 334 19.77 -1.09 24.86
N ASN A 335 20.36 -1.77 23.89
CA ASN A 335 19.67 -2.29 22.71
C ASN A 335 18.93 -1.22 21.89
N ILE A 336 19.33 0.05 21.94
CA ILE A 336 18.81 1.10 21.05
C ILE A 336 19.72 1.15 19.83
N GLY A 337 19.18 0.90 18.64
CA GLY A 337 19.93 1.03 17.40
C GLY A 337 19.83 2.43 16.79
N CYS A 338 18.60 2.89 16.58
CA CYS A 338 18.32 4.24 16.05
C CYS A 338 16.88 4.68 16.32
N TYR A 339 16.59 5.94 16.01
CA TYR A 339 15.27 6.53 16.03
C TYR A 339 14.88 7.01 14.64
N LEU A 340 13.63 6.85 14.25
CA LEU A 340 13.08 7.46 13.05
C LEU A 340 12.17 8.63 13.41
N ARG A 341 12.47 9.82 12.87
CA ARG A 341 11.60 11.00 12.97
C ARG A 341 11.08 11.36 11.58
N ILE A 342 9.84 10.95 11.30
CA ILE A 342 9.16 11.24 10.04
C ILE A 342 8.64 12.68 10.11
N PRO A 343 8.89 13.51 9.08
CA PRO A 343 8.39 14.88 9.05
C PRO A 343 6.87 14.90 8.75
N GLU A 344 6.14 15.82 9.39
CA GLU A 344 4.67 15.92 9.24
C GLU A 344 4.23 16.35 7.83
N ASP A 345 5.13 16.99 7.09
CA ASP A 345 4.94 17.36 5.69
C ASP A 345 5.45 16.29 4.70
N TYR A 346 5.78 15.08 5.18
CA TYR A 346 6.19 13.96 4.33
C TYR A 346 5.18 13.76 3.18
N ARG A 347 5.73 13.67 1.96
CA ARG A 347 4.96 13.33 0.76
C ARG A 347 5.58 12.13 0.10
N TYR A 348 4.75 11.14 -0.19
CA TYR A 348 5.14 10.05 -1.05
C TYR A 348 5.45 10.57 -2.46
N ASP A 349 6.63 10.26 -2.95
CA ASP A 349 7.12 10.70 -4.26
C ASP A 349 7.55 9.54 -5.17
N GLY A 350 7.14 8.32 -4.85
CA GLY A 350 7.49 7.13 -5.64
C GLY A 350 6.95 7.16 -7.08
N TRP A 351 5.96 7.99 -7.38
CA TRP A 351 5.47 8.26 -8.74
C TRP A 351 6.54 8.88 -9.67
N LYS A 352 7.61 9.45 -9.10
CA LYS A 352 8.75 9.99 -9.87
C LYS A 352 9.62 8.90 -10.49
N TYR A 353 9.47 7.65 -10.07
CA TYR A 353 10.27 6.54 -10.57
C TYR A 353 9.49 5.74 -11.60
N ASP A 354 10.17 5.31 -12.64
CA ASP A 354 9.62 4.38 -13.61
C ASP A 354 9.50 2.99 -12.97
N TYR A 355 8.32 2.38 -13.04
CA TYR A 355 8.07 1.07 -12.45
C TYR A 355 8.98 -0.03 -13.02
N LYS A 356 9.30 0.04 -14.31
CA LYS A 356 9.98 -1.01 -15.08
C LYS A 356 11.50 -0.93 -14.98
N THR A 357 12.06 0.26 -14.93
CA THR A 357 13.52 0.49 -14.86
C THR A 357 13.98 0.83 -13.45
N GLY A 358 13.08 1.40 -12.64
CA GLY A 358 13.39 1.95 -11.33
C GLY A 358 14.17 3.27 -11.38
N GLU A 359 14.35 3.84 -12.57
CA GLU A 359 15.03 5.10 -12.77
C GLU A 359 14.09 6.29 -12.56
N LEU A 360 14.66 7.46 -12.27
CA LEU A 360 13.88 8.70 -12.22
C LEU A 360 13.32 9.01 -13.60
N ARG A 361 12.02 9.27 -13.70
CA ARG A 361 11.37 9.62 -14.97
C ARG A 361 11.91 10.95 -15.49
N GLN A 362 12.53 10.92 -16.66
CA GLN A 362 13.06 12.13 -17.31
C GLN A 362 11.89 12.91 -17.95
N SER A 363 11.35 13.89 -17.20
CA SER A 363 10.24 14.81 -17.54
C SER A 363 8.82 14.20 -17.59
N PRO A 364 7.81 14.90 -17.05
CA PRO A 364 6.43 14.45 -17.15
C PRO A 364 5.91 14.77 -18.56
N PHE A 365 5.54 13.75 -19.32
CA PHE A 365 4.58 13.94 -20.40
C PHE A 365 3.22 14.17 -19.74
N SER A 366 2.92 15.43 -19.41
CA SER A 366 1.58 15.88 -19.06
C SER A 366 0.65 15.69 -20.28
N ILE A 367 -0.57 15.23 -20.02
CA ILE A 367 -1.61 14.85 -20.99
C ILE A 367 -2.07 15.99 -21.90
#